data_AF-A0AAW9HMD0-F1
#
_entry.id   AF-A0AAW9HMD0-F1
#
_cell.length_a   1.000
_cell.length_b   1.000
_cell.length_c   1.000
_cell.angle_alpha   90.00
_cell.angle_beta   90.00
_cell.angle_gamma   90.00
#
_symmetry.space_group_name_H-M   'P 1'
#
loop_
_entity.id
_entity.type
_entity.pdbx_description
1 polymer ?
#
loop_
_entity_poly.entity_id
_entity_poly.type
_entity_poly.pdbx_seq_one_letter_code
_entity_poly.pdbx_strand_id
1 'polypeptide(L)'
;MGRGRQKAKQRKVARNLKYFTPDTDYAALERELGINRDERQESHYDSSDDPYARYADYADYDESDDNEDDWADDYDPNNIPPATK
;
A
#
# COMPACT_ATOMS: atom_id res chain seq x y z
N MET A 1 -8.05 -40.75 10.10
CA MET A 1 -6.77 -40.27 10.70
C MET A 1 -5.99 -39.23 9.86
N GLY A 2 -6.53 -38.62 8.79
CA GLY A 2 -5.74 -37.71 7.92
C GLY A 2 -5.97 -36.20 8.03
N ARG A 3 -7.06 -35.74 8.66
CA ARG A 3 -7.50 -34.33 8.58
C ARG A 3 -6.61 -33.35 9.36
N GLY A 4 -6.05 -33.75 10.50
CA GLY A 4 -5.20 -32.87 11.33
C GLY A 4 -3.91 -32.46 10.63
N ARG A 5 -3.27 -33.39 9.89
CA ARG A 5 -2.06 -33.12 9.11
C ARG A 5 -2.34 -32.18 7.93
N GLN A 6 -3.48 -32.36 7.26
CA GLN A 6 -3.92 -31.46 6.19
C GLN A 6 -4.19 -30.05 6.72
N LYS A 7 -4.91 -29.93 7.85
CA LYS A 7 -5.16 -28.63 8.50
C LYS A 7 -3.86 -27.92 8.91
N ALA A 8 -2.89 -28.66 9.46
CA ALA A 8 -1.58 -28.11 9.80
C ALA A 8 -0.81 -27.62 8.56
N LYS A 9 -0.80 -28.40 7.48
CA LYS A 9 -0.18 -28.00 6.21
C LYS A 9 -0.84 -26.73 5.63
N GLN A 10 -2.18 -26.68 5.61
CA GLN A 10 -2.92 -25.51 5.12
C GLN A 10 -2.62 -24.25 5.94
N ARG A 11 -2.58 -24.35 7.27
CA ARG A 11 -2.21 -23.22 8.14
C ARG A 11 -0.79 -22.72 7.86
N LYS A 12 0.16 -23.64 7.63
CA LYS A 12 1.54 -23.26 7.27
C LYS A 12 1.56 -22.52 5.92
N VAL A 13 0.87 -23.04 4.91
CA VAL A 13 0.77 -22.40 3.59
C VAL A 13 0.10 -21.03 3.69
N ALA A 14 -1.02 -20.93 4.41
CA ALA A 14 -1.73 -19.66 4.60
C ALA A 14 -0.88 -18.62 5.34
N ARG A 15 -0.12 -19.03 6.37
CA ARG A 15 0.80 -18.14 7.07
C ARG A 15 1.91 -17.67 6.14
N ASN A 16 2.49 -18.59 5.37
CA ASN A 16 3.50 -18.23 4.38
C ASN A 16 2.92 -17.22 3.38
N LEU A 17 1.72 -17.45 2.85
CA LEU A 17 1.07 -16.54 1.91
C LEU A 17 0.76 -15.17 2.54
N LYS A 18 0.27 -15.13 3.79
CA LYS A 18 -0.08 -13.90 4.49
C LYS A 18 1.13 -13.02 4.79
N TYR A 19 2.25 -13.64 5.14
CA TYR A 19 3.49 -12.93 5.50
C TYR A 19 4.58 -13.12 4.44
N PHE A 20 4.19 -13.45 3.20
CA PHE A 20 5.11 -13.53 2.08
C PHE A 20 5.33 -12.11 1.57
N THR A 21 6.53 -11.61 1.76
CA THR A 21 7.02 -10.42 1.07
C THR A 21 7.83 -10.91 -0.12
N PRO A 22 7.40 -10.64 -1.36
CA PRO A 22 8.22 -10.98 -2.52
C PRO A 22 9.51 -10.16 -2.50
N ASP A 23 10.64 -10.81 -2.79
CA ASP A 23 11.89 -10.11 -3.06
C ASP A 23 11.78 -9.48 -4.46
N THR A 24 11.61 -8.16 -4.51
CA THR A 24 11.51 -7.41 -5.76
C THR A 24 12.90 -7.05 -6.26
N ASP A 25 13.25 -7.46 -7.49
CA ASP A 25 14.49 -7.04 -8.14
C ASP A 25 14.34 -5.61 -8.66
N TYR A 26 14.82 -4.65 -7.86
CA TYR A 26 14.78 -3.23 -8.21
C TYR A 26 15.63 -2.91 -9.45
N ALA A 27 16.71 -3.65 -9.72
CA ALA A 27 17.56 -3.39 -10.87
C ALA A 27 16.88 -3.79 -12.19
N ALA A 28 16.05 -4.83 -12.18
CA ALA A 28 15.20 -5.17 -13.32
C ALA A 28 14.12 -4.10 -13.54
N LEU A 29 13.45 -3.68 -12.47
CA LEU A 29 12.41 -2.64 -12.52
C LEU A 29 12.94 -1.30 -13.07
N GLU A 30 14.12 -0.87 -12.64
CA GLU A 30 14.73 0.38 -13.13
C GLU A 30 15.04 0.30 -14.64
N ARG A 31 15.47 -0.86 -15.15
CA ARG A 31 15.69 -1.06 -16.59
C ARG A 31 14.39 -1.04 -17.38
N GLU A 32 13.31 -1.63 -16.85
CA GLU A 32 11.99 -1.63 -17.48
C GLU A 32 11.33 -0.24 -17.48
N LEU A 33 11.51 0.53 -16.40
CA LEU A 33 11.01 1.91 -16.31
C LEU A 33 11.76 2.87 -17.23
N GLY A 34 12.91 2.48 -17.79
CA GLY A 34 13.62 3.27 -18.80
C GLY A 34 14.01 4.66 -18.32
N ILE A 35 14.25 4.84 -17.01
CA ILE A 35 14.72 6.13 -16.47
C ILE A 35 16.19 6.29 -16.88
N ASN A 36 16.41 6.76 -18.11
CA ASN A 36 17.69 7.28 -18.56
C ASN A 36 18.02 8.50 -17.68
N ARG A 37 18.75 8.27 -16.57
CA ARG A 37 19.20 9.36 -15.68
C ARG A 37 20.04 10.41 -16.42
N ASP A 38 20.60 10.03 -17.56
CA ASP A 38 21.45 10.88 -18.39
C ASP A 38 20.67 11.81 -19.35
N GLU A 39 19.36 11.62 -19.53
CA GLU A 39 18.51 12.49 -20.39
C GLU A 39 17.66 13.50 -19.59
N ARG A 40 17.79 13.53 -18.25
CA ARG A 40 17.08 14.51 -17.39
C ARG A 40 17.76 15.88 -17.27
N GLN A 41 18.81 16.14 -18.04
CA GLN A 41 19.25 17.51 -18.26
C GLN A 41 18.52 18.01 -19.51
N GLU A 42 17.57 18.92 -19.31
CA GLU A 42 16.95 19.74 -20.36
C GLU A 42 15.72 19.15 -21.09
N SER A 43 14.72 18.65 -20.35
CA SER A 43 13.32 18.80 -20.80
C SER A 43 12.64 19.86 -19.96
N HIS A 44 12.62 21.09 -20.49
CA HIS A 44 11.68 22.11 -20.05
C HIS A 44 10.28 21.57 -20.35
N TYR A 45 9.68 20.87 -19.37
CA TYR A 45 8.30 20.41 -19.46
C TYR A 45 7.43 21.66 -19.57
N ASP A 46 6.93 21.93 -20.78
CA ASP A 46 5.79 22.81 -20.96
C ASP A 46 4.64 22.22 -20.13
N SER A 47 4.25 22.92 -19.08
CA SER A 47 3.19 22.52 -18.14
C SER A 47 1.86 22.21 -18.84
N SER A 48 1.73 22.57 -20.12
CA SER A 48 0.55 22.33 -20.96
C SER A 48 0.36 20.87 -21.38
N ASP A 49 1.39 20.01 -21.31
CA ASP A 49 1.34 18.60 -21.78
C ASP A 49 1.50 17.58 -20.63
N ASP A 50 1.40 18.02 -19.38
CA ASP A 50 1.38 17.12 -18.23
C ASP A 50 -0.01 16.48 -18.08
N PRO A 51 -0.16 15.15 -18.26
CA PRO A 51 -1.44 14.46 -18.08
C PRO A 51 -1.99 14.57 -16.65
N TYR A 52 -1.16 14.96 -15.69
CA TYR A 52 -1.54 15.20 -14.30
C TYR A 52 -1.94 16.64 -14.00
N ALA A 53 -1.75 17.59 -14.92
CA ALA A 53 -2.13 18.99 -14.71
C ALA A 53 -3.61 19.16 -14.33
N ARG A 54 -4.50 18.32 -14.88
CA ARG A 54 -5.94 18.31 -14.56
C ARG A 54 -6.26 17.96 -13.10
N TYR A 55 -5.33 17.31 -12.41
CA TYR A 55 -5.49 16.88 -11.02
C TYR A 55 -4.89 17.89 -10.03
N ALA A 56 -4.14 18.89 -10.51
CA ALA A 56 -3.57 19.92 -9.65
C ALA A 56 -4.66 20.71 -8.90
N ASP A 57 -5.80 20.95 -9.54
CA ASP A 57 -6.97 21.62 -8.93
C ASP A 57 -7.54 20.85 -7.73
N TYR A 58 -7.32 19.54 -7.63
CA TYR A 58 -7.77 18.72 -6.50
C TYR A 58 -6.77 18.68 -5.34
N ALA A 59 -5.49 18.97 -5.60
CA ALA A 59 -4.47 18.98 -4.55
C ALA A 59 -4.70 20.09 -3.52
N ASP A 60 -5.30 21.20 -3.96
CA ASP A 60 -5.67 22.34 -3.10
C ASP A 60 -6.84 22.02 -2.14
N TYR A 61 -7.61 20.95 -2.41
CA TYR A 61 -8.72 20.53 -1.55
C TYR A 61 -8.30 19.57 -0.42
N ASP A 62 -7.15 18.89 -0.55
CA ASP A 62 -6.67 17.88 0.42
C ASP A 62 -6.06 18.49 1.69
N GLU A 63 -5.70 19.79 1.66
CA GLU A 63 -5.16 20.50 2.84
C GLU A 63 -6.25 20.93 3.85
N SER A 64 -7.52 20.60 3.59
CA SER A 64 -8.66 20.99 4.43
C SER A 64 -9.43 19.82 5.08
N ASP A 65 -8.90 18.60 5.02
CA ASP A 65 -9.49 17.44 5.68
C ASP A 65 -8.59 16.94 6.82
N ASP A 66 -8.42 17.80 7.85
CA ASP A 66 -8.17 17.34 9.22
C ASP A 66 -9.42 16.55 9.69
N ASN A 67 -9.64 15.36 9.11
CA ASN A 67 -10.59 14.39 9.62
C ASN A 67 -9.95 13.74 10.84
N GLU A 68 -9.94 14.49 11.95
CA GLU A 68 -9.59 14.04 13.29
C GLU A 68 -10.55 12.91 13.68
N ASP A 69 -10.13 11.68 13.36
CA ASP A 69 -10.39 10.41 14.05
C ASP A 69 -11.63 10.36 14.97
N ASP A 70 -12.84 10.52 14.41
CA ASP A 70 -14.13 10.33 15.11
C ASP A 70 -14.37 8.86 15.52
N TRP A 71 -13.38 7.98 15.30
CA TRP A 71 -13.36 6.57 15.67
C TRP A 71 -12.59 6.27 16.97
N ALA A 72 -11.93 7.26 17.57
CA ALA A 72 -11.11 7.07 18.76
C ALA A 72 -11.92 6.96 20.07
N ASP A 73 -13.22 7.31 20.09
CA ASP A 73 -13.99 7.50 21.33
C ASP A 73 -14.69 6.22 21.85
N ASP A 74 -14.87 5.17 21.03
CA ASP A 74 -15.57 3.93 21.45
C ASP A 74 -14.62 2.80 21.92
N TYR A 75 -13.30 3.01 21.86
CA TYR A 75 -12.33 2.01 22.33
C TYR A 75 -12.02 2.17 23.83
N ASP A 76 -12.82 1.55 24.69
CA ASP A 76 -12.43 1.34 26.11
C ASP A 76 -11.56 0.07 26.23
N PRO A 77 -10.23 0.18 26.44
CA PRO A 77 -9.35 -0.97 26.59
C PRO A 77 -9.70 -1.85 27.79
N ASN A 78 -10.52 -1.37 28.72
CA ASN A 78 -10.96 -2.11 29.91
C ASN A 78 -12.29 -2.85 29.71
N ASN A 79 -12.99 -2.64 28.60
CA ASN A 79 -14.31 -3.23 28.34
C ASN A 79 -14.35 -4.04 27.02
N ILE A 80 -13.35 -4.91 26.82
CA ILE A 80 -13.29 -5.78 25.64
C ILE A 80 -14.31 -6.92 25.80
N PRO A 81 -15.29 -7.08 24.88
CA PRO A 81 -16.26 -8.17 24.97
C PRO A 81 -15.55 -9.53 24.88
N PRO A 82 -16.01 -10.56 25.61
CA PRO A 82 -15.35 -11.85 25.63
C PRO A 82 -15.33 -12.47 24.24
N ALA A 83 -14.18 -13.00 23.83
CA ALA A 83 -14.03 -13.69 22.55
C ALA A 83 -15.07 -14.82 22.44
N THR A 84 -15.95 -14.72 21.45
CA THR A 84 -16.93 -15.75 21.11
C THR A 84 -16.19 -17.00 20.63
N LYS A 85 -16.52 -18.16 21.21
CA LYS A 85 -15.90 -19.46 20.93
C LYS A 85 -16.53 -20.15 19.72
#